data_AF-A0A395CXY6-F1
#
_entry.id   AF-A0A395CXY6-F1
#
_cell.length_a   1.000
_cell.length_b   1.000
_cell.length_c   1.000
_cell.angle_alpha   90.00
_cell.angle_beta   90.00
_cell.angle_gamma   90.00
#
_symmetry.space_group_name_H-M   'P 1'
#
loop_
_entity.id
_entity.type
_entity.pdbx_description
1 polymer ?
#
loop_
_entity_poly.entity_id
_entity_poly.type
_entity_poly.pdbx_seq_one_letter_code
_entity_poly.pdbx_strand_id
1 'polypeptide(L)'
;MTRLGYVTATLSSVLLIGGQSLVPVTPCLVWNATASAPTGLYALQATGRLRAMQLAAVRPPKPIVSFLADGGFLPKSVLLLKHVLALPGQTVCRAGAIVTIDGVDVGEA
;
A
#
# COMPACT_ATOMS: atom_id res chain seq x y z
N MET A 1 40.98 1.64 -30.57
CA MET A 1 39.53 1.37 -30.34
C MET A 1 38.95 0.79 -31.62
N THR A 2 38.53 -0.48 -31.61
CA THR A 2 38.08 -1.18 -32.82
C THR A 2 36.58 -0.95 -33.07
N ARG A 3 36.15 -0.87 -34.33
CA ARG A 3 34.73 -0.73 -34.73
C ARG A 3 33.82 -1.78 -34.06
N LEU A 4 34.37 -2.97 -33.82
CA LEU A 4 33.71 -4.06 -33.11
C LEU A 4 33.31 -3.68 -31.67
N GLY A 5 34.16 -2.93 -30.95
CA GLY A 5 33.87 -2.50 -29.58
C GLY A 5 32.70 -1.52 -29.49
N TYR A 6 32.51 -0.67 -30.50
CA TYR A 6 31.34 0.22 -30.56
C TYR A 6 30.06 -0.56 -30.85
N VAL A 7 30.11 -1.55 -31.75
CA VAL A 7 28.96 -2.40 -32.08
C VAL A 7 28.53 -3.22 -30.87
N THR A 8 29.47 -3.85 -30.15
CA THR A 8 29.13 -4.64 -28.96
C THR A 8 28.60 -3.77 -27.82
N ALA A 9 29.19 -2.59 -27.58
CA ALA A 9 28.71 -1.67 -26.55
C ALA A 9 27.28 -1.16 -26.82
N THR A 10 26.99 -0.80 -28.07
CA THR A 10 25.66 -0.33 -28.48
C THR A 10 24.61 -1.44 -28.40
N LEU A 11 24.92 -2.65 -28.91
CA LEU A 11 24.03 -3.83 -28.78
C LEU A 11 23.71 -4.16 -27.33
N SER A 12 24.73 -4.21 -26.46
CA SER A 12 24.53 -4.47 -25.03
C SER A 12 23.67 -3.40 -24.36
N SER A 13 23.88 -2.12 -24.69
CA SER A 13 23.07 -1.02 -24.14
C SER A 13 21.61 -1.10 -24.57
N VAL A 14 21.35 -1.38 -25.85
CA VAL A 14 19.99 -1.56 -26.38
C VAL A 14 19.31 -2.77 -25.72
N LEU A 15 20.02 -3.89 -25.56
CA LEU A 15 19.46 -5.08 -24.92
C LEU A 15 19.11 -4.84 -23.45
N LEU A 16 19.97 -4.13 -22.71
CA LEU A 16 19.73 -3.78 -21.31
C LEU A 16 18.51 -2.86 -21.17
N ILE A 17 18.43 -1.79 -21.97
CA ILE A 17 17.32 -0.82 -21.88
C ILE A 17 16.00 -1.49 -22.33
N GLY A 18 16.02 -2.22 -23.45
CA GLY A 18 14.85 -2.93 -23.95
C GLY A 18 14.36 -4.02 -22.98
N GLY A 19 15.28 -4.74 -22.35
CA GLY A 19 14.96 -5.79 -21.37
C GLY A 19 14.20 -5.27 -20.14
N GLN A 20 14.52 -4.06 -19.67
CA GLN A 20 13.81 -3.45 -18.53
C GLN A 20 12.32 -3.19 -18.81
N SER A 21 11.93 -3.03 -20.07
CA SER A 21 10.52 -2.83 -20.45
C SER A 21 9.67 -4.10 -20.29
N LEU A 22 10.30 -5.27 -20.15
CA LEU A 22 9.63 -6.54 -19.90
C LEU A 22 9.24 -6.71 -18.43
N VAL A 23 9.82 -5.93 -17.52
CA VAL A 23 9.51 -5.96 -16.09
C VAL A 23 8.55 -4.80 -15.78
N PRO A 24 7.33 -5.06 -15.28
CA PRO A 24 6.42 -4.01 -14.84
C PRO A 24 6.96 -3.37 -13.55
N VAL A 25 7.88 -2.42 -13.68
CA VAL A 25 8.40 -1.63 -12.57
C VAL A 25 7.64 -0.31 -12.52
N THR A 26 6.39 -0.36 -12.07
CA THR A 26 5.66 0.86 -11.71
C THR A 26 5.55 0.91 -10.20
N PRO A 27 6.58 1.42 -9.48
CA PRO A 27 6.49 1.55 -8.04
C PRO A 27 5.39 2.56 -7.73
N CYS A 28 4.27 2.07 -7.20
CA CYS A 28 3.22 2.95 -6.73
C CYS A 28 3.64 3.48 -5.36
N LEU A 29 3.97 4.77 -5.31
CA LEU A 29 4.42 5.45 -4.10
C LEU A 29 3.24 6.22 -3.49
N VAL A 30 3.11 6.18 -2.17
CA VAL A 30 2.09 6.91 -1.41
C VAL A 30 2.76 7.71 -0.30
N TRP A 31 2.36 8.98 -0.16
CA TRP A 31 2.78 9.83 0.95
C TRP A 31 1.75 9.77 2.08
N ASN A 32 2.18 9.39 3.29
CA ASN A 32 1.35 9.50 4.48
C ASN A 32 1.45 10.91 5.06
N ALA A 33 0.39 11.71 4.91
CA ALA A 33 0.33 13.08 5.42
C ALA A 33 -0.15 13.17 6.88
N THR A 34 -0.60 12.08 7.49
CA THR A 34 -1.25 12.08 8.82
C THR A 34 -0.43 11.30 9.85
N ALA A 35 -0.65 11.59 11.13
CA ALA A 35 0.01 10.90 12.24
C ALA A 35 -0.60 9.52 12.58
N SER A 36 -1.46 8.95 11.73
CA SER A 36 -2.05 7.61 11.97
C SER A 36 -1.08 6.45 11.76
N ALA A 37 0.02 6.71 11.07
CA ALA A 37 1.17 5.87 10.85
C ALA A 37 2.41 6.79 10.77
N PRO A 38 3.65 6.28 10.77
CA PRO A 38 4.82 7.13 10.54
C PRO A 38 4.63 8.02 9.29
N THR A 39 4.84 9.32 9.44
CA THR A 39 4.76 10.26 8.30
C THR A 39 5.91 9.96 7.35
N GLY A 40 5.64 9.84 6.04
CA GLY A 40 6.69 9.53 5.07
C GLY A 40 6.20 8.92 3.77
N LEU A 41 7.16 8.49 2.95
CA LEU A 41 6.94 7.87 1.64
C LEU A 41 6.91 6.34 1.79
N TYR A 42 5.86 5.73 1.25
CA TYR A 42 5.63 4.29 1.26
C TYR A 42 5.64 3.74 -0.16
N ALA A 43 6.35 2.64 -0.39
CA ALA A 43 6.25 1.88 -1.62
C ALA A 43 5.16 0.82 -1.49
N LEU A 44 4.18 0.84 -2.38
CA LEU A 44 3.16 -0.20 -2.44
C LEU A 44 3.72 -1.45 -3.10
N GLN A 45 3.30 -2.60 -2.58
CA GLN A 45 3.62 -3.91 -3.12
C GLN A 45 2.31 -4.66 -3.40
N ALA A 46 2.36 -5.61 -4.34
CA ALA A 46 1.23 -6.48 -4.61
C ALA A 46 0.78 -7.19 -3.32
N THR A 47 -0.52 -7.20 -3.06
CA THR A 47 -1.07 -7.78 -1.84
C THR A 47 -1.01 -9.30 -1.93
N GLY A 48 -0.08 -9.90 -1.18
CA GLY A 48 -0.04 -11.35 -0.94
C GLY A 48 -0.99 -11.77 0.18
N ARG A 49 -0.65 -12.83 0.90
CA ARG A 49 -1.38 -13.26 2.10
C ARG A 49 -1.22 -12.20 3.21
N LEU A 50 -2.34 -11.65 3.67
CA LEU A 50 -2.38 -10.69 4.78
C LEU A 50 -1.95 -11.34 6.10
N ARG A 51 -1.30 -10.54 6.94
CA ARG A 51 -0.89 -10.90 8.30
C ARG A 51 -1.44 -9.88 9.30
N ALA A 52 -1.69 -10.32 10.53
CA ALA A 52 -2.01 -9.39 11.61
C ALA A 52 -0.88 -8.38 11.81
N MET A 53 -1.23 -7.16 12.20
CA MET A 53 -0.36 -5.98 12.34
C MET A 53 0.35 -5.54 11.07
N GLN A 54 -0.02 -6.09 9.90
CA GLN A 54 0.52 -5.62 8.63
C GLN A 54 -0.09 -4.27 8.27
N LEU A 55 0.75 -3.31 7.88
CA LEU A 55 0.30 -2.04 7.32
C LEU A 55 -0.20 -2.26 5.89
N ALA A 56 -1.44 -1.86 5.62
CA ALA A 56 -2.08 -2.00 4.32
C ALA A 56 -2.53 -0.63 3.78
N ALA A 57 -2.37 -0.44 2.48
CA ALA A 57 -3.00 0.65 1.75
C ALA A 57 -4.38 0.20 1.28
N VAL A 58 -5.42 0.86 1.77
CA VAL A 58 -6.82 0.46 1.57
C VAL A 58 -7.56 1.55 0.82
N ARG A 59 -8.32 1.15 -0.21
CA ARG A 59 -9.33 2.01 -0.83
C ARG A 59 -10.63 1.86 -0.02
N PRO A 60 -11.13 2.93 0.63
CA PRO A 60 -12.34 2.82 1.42
C PRO A 60 -13.56 2.55 0.52
N PRO A 61 -14.60 1.88 1.03
CA PRO A 61 -15.87 1.76 0.34
C PRO A 61 -16.53 3.14 0.18
N LYS A 62 -17.33 3.32 -0.88
CA LYS A 62 -17.94 4.61 -1.27
C LYS A 62 -18.59 5.39 -0.11
N PRO A 63 -19.35 4.78 0.82
CA PRO A 63 -19.96 5.52 1.93
C PRO A 63 -18.93 6.20 2.84
N ILE A 64 -17.82 5.51 3.13
CA ILE A 64 -16.73 6.04 3.96
C ILE A 64 -15.97 7.13 3.20
N VAL A 65 -15.73 6.93 1.91
CA VAL A 65 -15.10 7.95 1.05
C VAL A 65 -15.92 9.25 1.04
N SER A 66 -17.24 9.15 0.86
CA SER A 66 -18.12 10.33 0.89
C SER A 66 -18.10 11.01 2.25
N PHE A 67 -18.25 10.25 3.35
CA PHE A 67 -18.20 10.81 4.70
C PHE A 67 -16.90 11.58 4.97
N LEU A 68 -15.75 11.01 4.62
CA LEU A 68 -14.45 11.64 4.82
C LEU A 68 -14.26 12.89 3.96
N ALA A 69 -14.76 12.87 2.72
CA ALA A 69 -14.62 13.99 1.80
C ALA A 69 -15.59 15.13 2.12
N ASP A 70 -16.85 14.80 2.39
CA ASP A 70 -17.89 15.79 2.70
C ASP A 70 -17.62 16.45 4.06
N GLY A 71 -16.98 15.74 5.00
CA GLY A 71 -16.47 16.29 6.25
C GLY A 71 -15.14 17.06 6.13
N GLY A 72 -14.53 17.13 4.94
CA GLY A 72 -13.27 17.85 4.71
C GLY A 72 -12.02 17.18 5.27
N PHE A 73 -12.10 15.91 5.69
CA PHE A 73 -10.96 15.18 6.25
C PHE A 73 -9.99 14.71 5.19
N LEU A 74 -10.48 14.09 4.11
CA LEU A 74 -9.64 13.50 3.06
C LEU A 74 -10.31 13.60 1.67
N PRO A 75 -9.53 13.81 0.59
CA PRO A 75 -10.08 13.80 -0.77
C PRO A 75 -10.61 12.43 -1.19
N LYS A 76 -11.55 12.38 -2.14
CA LYS A 76 -12.21 11.13 -2.58
C LYS A 76 -11.29 10.10 -3.24
N SER A 77 -10.12 10.52 -3.72
CA SER A 77 -9.19 9.70 -4.52
C SER A 77 -7.96 9.20 -3.75
N VAL A 78 -7.92 9.32 -2.42
CA VAL A 78 -6.75 8.92 -1.62
C VAL A 78 -6.88 7.49 -1.05
N LEU A 79 -5.73 6.87 -0.80
CA LEU A 79 -5.64 5.61 -0.07
C LEU A 79 -5.47 5.88 1.43
N LEU A 80 -6.01 4.99 2.26
CA LEU A 80 -5.78 5.01 3.71
C LEU A 80 -4.69 4.01 4.06
N LEU A 81 -3.77 4.41 4.94
CA LEU A 81 -2.81 3.49 5.55
C LEU A 81 -3.32 3.07 6.93
N LYS A 82 -3.58 1.77 7.10
CA LYS A 82 -4.12 1.21 8.35
C LYS A 82 -3.49 -0.15 8.63
N HIS A 83 -3.36 -0.50 9.91
CA HIS A 83 -2.92 -1.82 10.33
C HIS A 83 -4.08 -2.83 10.27
N VAL A 84 -3.81 -4.02 9.77
CA VAL A 84 -4.76 -5.14 9.77
C VAL A 84 -4.77 -5.77 11.16
N LEU A 85 -5.88 -5.71 11.87
CA LEU A 85 -6.00 -6.34 13.19
C LEU A 85 -6.65 -7.72 13.15
N ALA A 86 -7.61 -7.95 12.25
CA ALA A 86 -8.32 -9.22 12.12
C ALA A 86 -8.15 -9.83 10.72
N LEU A 87 -8.16 -11.16 10.65
CA LEU A 87 -8.08 -11.95 9.43
C LEU A 87 -9.36 -12.75 9.18
N PRO A 88 -9.58 -13.27 7.95
CA PRO A 88 -10.72 -14.12 7.66
C PRO A 88 -10.84 -15.31 8.63
N GLY A 89 -12.05 -15.56 9.13
CA GLY A 89 -12.33 -16.60 10.12
C GLY A 89 -12.34 -16.12 11.57
N GLN A 90 -11.81 -14.92 11.84
CA GLN A 90 -11.86 -14.31 13.17
C GLN A 90 -13.14 -13.50 13.37
N THR A 91 -13.62 -13.43 14.62
CA THR A 91 -14.79 -12.65 15.00
C THR A 91 -14.35 -11.33 15.63
N VAL A 92 -14.80 -10.22 15.05
CA VAL A 92 -14.58 -8.88 15.58
C VAL A 92 -15.83 -8.42 16.32
N CYS A 93 -15.70 -8.13 17.61
CA CYS A 93 -16.77 -7.60 18.45
C CYS A 93 -16.39 -6.19 18.93
N ARG A 94 -17.40 -5.33 19.10
CA ARG A 94 -17.22 -4.00 19.72
C ARG A 94 -18.26 -3.80 20.81
N ALA A 95 -17.81 -3.45 22.01
CA ALA A 95 -18.66 -3.10 23.14
C ALA A 95 -18.26 -1.71 23.66
N GLY A 96 -19.03 -0.68 23.31
CA GLY A 96 -18.65 0.71 23.58
C GLY A 96 -17.40 1.10 22.79
N ALA A 97 -16.35 1.56 23.48
CA ALA A 97 -15.06 1.86 22.86
C ALA A 97 -14.22 0.59 22.63
N ILE A 98 -14.40 -0.45 23.45
CA ILE A 98 -13.55 -1.65 23.46
C ILE A 98 -13.83 -2.51 22.22
N VAL A 99 -12.75 -2.89 21.53
CA VAL A 99 -12.75 -3.82 20.40
C VAL A 99 -12.08 -5.11 20.81
N THR A 100 -12.73 -6.24 20.55
CA THR A 100 -12.17 -7.58 20.78
C THR A 100 -12.12 -8.40 19.51
N ILE A 101 -11.11 -9.26 19.41
CA ILE A 101 -10.95 -10.25 18.34
C ILE A 101 -10.90 -11.62 18.98
N ASP A 102 -11.85 -12.50 18.62
CA ASP A 102 -11.99 -13.84 19.19
C ASP A 102 -12.04 -13.82 20.74
N GLY A 103 -12.62 -12.75 21.30
CA GLY A 103 -12.74 -12.54 22.76
C GLY A 103 -11.53 -11.87 23.43
N VAL A 104 -10.44 -11.62 22.70
CA VAL A 104 -9.26 -10.92 23.22
C VAL A 104 -9.36 -9.42 22.97
N ASP A 105 -9.17 -8.61 24.01
CA ASP A 105 -9.10 -7.15 23.89
C ASP A 105 -7.88 -6.71 23.06
N VAL A 106 -8.15 -5.91 22.03
CA VAL A 106 -7.12 -5.38 21.12
C VAL A 106 -7.04 -3.84 21.16
N GLY A 107 -7.84 -3.19 22.00
CA GLY A 107 -7.84 -1.76 22.22
C GLY A 107 -9.19 -1.07 21.95
N GLU A 108 -9.14 0.26 21.88
CA GLU A 108 -10.32 1.11 21.73
C GLU A 108 -10.45 1.73 20.32
N ALA A 109 -11.69 1.99 19.91
CA ALA A 109 -12.06 2.57 18.60
C ALA A 109 -12.28 4.08 18.64
#